data_AF-A0A4Q3UCF3-F1
#
_entry.id   AF-A0A4Q3UCF3-F1
#
_cell.length_a   1.000
_cell.length_b   1.000
_cell.length_c   1.000
_cell.angle_alpha   90.00
_cell.angle_beta   90.00
_cell.angle_gamma   90.00
#
_symmetry.space_group_name_H-M   'P 1'
#
loop_
_entity.id
_entity.type
_entity.pdbx_description
1 polymer ?
#
loop_
_entity_poly.entity_id
_entity_poly.type
_entity_poly.pdbx_seq_one_letter_code
_entity_poly.pdbx_strand_id
1 'polypeptide(L)' 'MALTLAEFVNTMNRGQYLILAEAVRQAGGSIRIEPREFADSTQTPLPELYVDATDGPVVMRLAE' A
#
# COMPACT_ATOMS: atom_id res chain seq x y z
N MET A 1 -13.39 7.96 5.92
CA MET A 1 -12.90 7.05 6.96
C MET A 1 -11.67 6.39 6.38
N ALA A 2 -10.49 6.62 6.97
CA ALA A 2 -9.25 6.12 6.39
C ALA A 2 -9.18 4.60 6.58
N LEU A 3 -8.85 3.89 5.49
CA LEU A 3 -8.79 2.43 5.45
C LEU A 3 -7.57 1.96 6.24
N THR A 4 -7.69 0.84 6.91
CA THR A 4 -6.56 0.19 7.54
C THR A 4 -5.80 -0.68 6.54
N LEU A 5 -4.59 -1.17 6.88
CA LEU A 5 -3.80 -1.97 5.92
C LEU A 5 -4.52 -3.27 5.51
N ALA A 6 -5.15 -3.96 6.47
CA ALA A 6 -5.89 -5.18 6.15
C ALA A 6 -7.14 -4.90 5.32
N GLU A 7 -7.88 -3.83 5.63
CA GLU A 7 -9.04 -3.42 4.83
C GLU A 7 -8.61 -3.04 3.42
N PHE A 8 -7.52 -2.30 3.27
CA PHE A 8 -6.95 -1.92 1.98
C PHE A 8 -6.55 -3.14 1.16
N VAL A 9 -5.80 -4.09 1.74
CA VAL A 9 -5.44 -5.34 1.05
C VAL A 9 -6.69 -6.15 0.67
N ASN A 10 -7.70 -6.21 1.55
CA ASN A 10 -8.96 -6.91 1.27
C ASN A 10 -9.82 -6.21 0.19
N THR A 11 -9.65 -4.90 -0.01
CA THR A 11 -10.33 -4.17 -1.10
C THR A 11 -9.67 -4.38 -2.47
N MET A 12 -8.43 -4.90 -2.50
CA MET A 12 -7.71 -5.09 -3.75
C MET A 12 -8.31 -6.24 -4.57
N ASN A 13 -8.55 -5.96 -5.85
CA ASN A 13 -8.75 -7.03 -6.80
C ASN A 13 -7.41 -7.70 -7.16
N ARG A 14 -7.49 -8.86 -7.80
CA ARG A 14 -6.30 -9.65 -8.21
C ARG A 14 -5.29 -8.84 -9.04
N GLY A 15 -5.75 -7.94 -9.92
CA GLY A 15 -4.87 -7.12 -10.74
C GLY A 15 -4.07 -6.12 -9.91
N GLN A 16 -4.73 -5.43 -8.97
CA GLN A 16 -4.09 -4.49 -8.05
C GLN A 16 -3.07 -5.19 -7.14
N TYR A 17 -3.40 -6.38 -6.65
CA TYR A 17 -2.48 -7.20 -5.87
C TYR A 17 -1.22 -7.56 -6.65
N LEU A 18 -1.36 -7.95 -7.92
CA LEU A 18 -0.22 -8.29 -8.79
C LEU A 18 0.67 -7.07 -9.08
N ILE A 19 0.07 -5.88 -9.24
CA ILE A 19 0.83 -4.63 -9.39
C ILE A 19 1.66 -4.34 -8.13
N LEU A 20 1.06 -4.50 -6.95
CA LEU A 20 1.78 -4.34 -5.68
C LEU A 20 2.94 -5.34 -5.56
N ALA A 21 2.69 -6.62 -5.86
CA ALA A 21 3.72 -7.66 -5.81
C ALA A 21 4.87 -7.38 -6.77
N GLU A 22 4.56 -6.91 -7.99
CA GLU A 22 5.57 -6.55 -8.98
C GLU A 22 6.37 -5.30 -8.57
N ALA A 23 5.72 -4.31 -7.95
CA ALA A 23 6.41 -3.14 -7.41
C ALA A 23 7.40 -3.51 -6.29
N VAL A 24 6.99 -4.40 -5.37
CA VAL A 24 7.88 -4.94 -4.31
C VAL A 24 9.07 -5.67 -4.92
N ARG A 25 8.81 -6.50 -5.94
CA ARG A 25 9.86 -7.23 -6.67
C ARG A 25 10.85 -6.29 -7.35
N GLN A 26 10.37 -5.24 -8.03
CA GLN A 26 11.22 -4.25 -8.71
C GLN A 26 12.04 -3.41 -7.74
N ALA A 27 11.53 -3.14 -6.53
CA ALA A 27 12.29 -2.50 -5.46
C ALA A 27 13.37 -3.42 -4.84
N GLY A 28 13.52 -4.66 -5.32
CA GLY A 28 14.46 -5.66 -4.78
C GLY A 28 14.12 -6.11 -3.36
N GLY A 29 12.89 -5.84 -2.92
CA GLY A 29 12.48 -5.98 -1.53
C GLY A 29 11.65 -7.24 -1.26
N SER A 30 11.41 -7.47 0.03
CA SER A 30 10.34 -8.34 0.52
C SER A 30 9.54 -7.55 1.53
N ILE A 31 8.21 -7.60 1.43
CA ILE A 31 7.33 -7.10 2.49
C ILE A 31 7.14 -8.24 3.47
N ARG A 32 7.74 -8.12 4.65
CA ARG A 32 7.49 -9.00 5.79
C ARG A 32 6.58 -8.26 6.75
N ILE A 33 5.41 -8.84 7.01
CA ILE A 33 4.47 -8.33 8.02
C ILE A 33 4.26 -9.46 9.01
N GLU A 34 4.60 -9.23 10.29
CA GLU A 34 4.31 -10.20 11.32
C GLU A 34 2.79 -10.21 11.59
N PRO A 35 2.14 -11.38 11.86
CA PRO A 35 0.69 -11.45 12.02
C PRO A 35 0.10 -10.49 13.06
N ARG A 36 0.84 -10.23 14.15
CA ARG A 36 0.45 -9.25 15.17
C ARG A 36 0.47 -7.82 14.64
N GLU A 37 1.47 -7.48 13.83
CA GLU A 37 1.64 -6.14 13.25
C GLU A 37 0.57 -5.89 12.17
N PHE A 38 0.19 -6.95 11.45
CA PHE A 38 -0.96 -6.90 10.55
C PHE A 38 -2.26 -6.65 11.31
N ALA A 39 -2.49 -7.34 12.43
CA ALA A 39 -3.67 -7.14 13.27
C ALA A 39 -3.72 -5.72 13.87
N ASP A 40 -2.59 -5.20 14.35
CA ASP A 40 -2.51 -3.84 14.93
C ASP A 40 -2.69 -2.76 13.85
N SER A 41 -2.20 -3.02 12.62
CA SER A 41 -2.40 -2.15 11.47
C SER A 41 -3.86 -2.04 11.03
N THR A 42 -4.75 -2.91 11.54
CA THR A 42 -6.22 -2.82 11.34
C THR A 42 -6.90 -1.75 12.21
N GLN A 43 -6.15 -1.12 13.11
CA GLN A 43 -6.68 -0.07 13.99
C GLN A 43 -6.09 1.30 13.67
N THR A 44 -5.04 1.34 12.85
CA THR A 44 -4.38 2.58 12.44
C THR A 44 -4.79 2.89 11.00
N PRO A 45 -5.43 4.04 10.75
CA PRO A 45 -5.76 4.44 9.40
C PRO A 45 -4.49 4.63 8.57
N LEU A 46 -4.52 4.18 7.32
CA LEU A 46 -3.41 4.40 6.39
C LEU A 46 -3.23 5.90 6.14
N PRO A 47 -1.99 6.39 6.00
CA PRO A 47 -1.74 7.75 5.54
C PRO A 47 -2.41 7.94 4.18
N GLU A 48 -2.98 9.12 3.94
CA GLU A 48 -3.49 9.45 2.61
C GLU A 48 -2.33 9.44 1.61
N LEU A 49 -2.54 8.83 0.45
CA LEU A 49 -1.56 8.81 -0.63
C LEU A 49 -1.91 9.91 -1.63
N TYR A 50 -0.98 10.84 -1.84
CA TYR A 50 -1.05 11.79 -2.94
C TYR A 50 -0.32 11.23 -4.15
N VAL A 51 -1.02 11.19 -5.28
CA VAL A 51 -0.47 10.80 -6.58
C VAL A 51 -0.36 12.06 -7.42
N ASP A 52 0.87 12.46 -7.72
CA ASP A 52 1.12 13.52 -8.70
C ASP A 52 1.37 12.86 -10.06
N ALA A 53 0.35 12.95 -10.92
CA ALA A 53 0.40 12.44 -12.28
C ALA A 53 0.82 13.58 -13.22
N THR A 54 2.10 13.64 -13.53
CA THR A 54 2.67 14.52 -14.56
C THR A 54 2.99 13.71 -15.81
N ASP A 55 3.40 14.36 -16.91
CA ASP A 55 3.96 13.67 -18.10
C ASP A 55 5.26 12.87 -17.80
N GLY A 56 5.75 12.90 -16.56
CA GLY A 56 6.92 12.20 -16.05
C GLY A 56 6.58 11.03 -15.10
N PRO A 57 7.51 10.61 -14.23
CA PRO A 57 7.27 9.48 -13.33
C PRO A 57 6.12 9.77 -12.36
N VAL A 58 5.27 8.78 -12.13
CA VAL A 58 4.22 8.83 -11.10
C VAL A 58 4.89 8.84 -9.73
N VAL A 59 4.75 9.93 -8.99
CA VAL A 59 5.29 10.06 -7.63
C VAL A 59 4.17 9.86 -6.62
N MET A 60 4.32 8.86 -5.76
CA MET A 60 3.43 8.61 -4.63
C MET A 60 4.07 9.16 -3.35
N ARG A 61 3.34 10.01 -2.61
CA ARG A 61 3.79 10.58 -1.34
C ARG A 61 2.77 10.29 -0.24
N LEU A 62 3.26 10.05 0.98
CA LEU A 62 2.41 10.02 2.16
C LEU A 62 2.01 11.46 2.49
N ALA A 63 0.73 11.68 2.76
CA ALA A 63 0.21 12.90 3.35
C ALA A 63 0.81 13.10 4.74
N GLU A 64 1.27 14.31 5.03
CA GLU A 64 1.71 14.75 6.36
C GLU A 64 0.51 14.97 7.30
#